data_AF-A0A7M4E0Q6-F1
#
_entry.id   AF-A0A7M4E0Q6-F1
#
_cell.length_a   1.000
_cell.length_b   1.000
_cell.length_c   1.000
_cell.angle_alpha   90.00
_cell.angle_beta   90.00
_cell.angle_gamma   90.00
#
_symmetry.space_group_name_H-M   'P 1'
#
loop_
_entity.id
_entity.type
_entity.pdbx_description
1 polymer ?
#
loop_
_entity_poly.entity_id
_entity_poly.type
_entity_poly.pdbx_seq_one_letter_code
_entity_poly.pdbx_strand_id
1 'polypeptide(L)'
;MLIKGGNANLTVTGVLKDIYALKKPFAVLYKKKNITRPFEDQTSLEFFSKKSDCSLFMFGSHNKKRPNNLIIGCMFDYHVLDMIELGIEKFVSLKEIKNSKCPEGTKPMLIFAGDMFDLSEEYRRLKSLLIDFFRGPTVPYVRLAGLEHVLHFTALDGKIYMRSYKVLLKKSGCKIPRIELEDMGPSLDLVMRRTHLASDDLYKLSLKQPKALKPKKKKNISRDVFGTTYGRIHMKKQDLGKLQTRKMKGLRKRPAERITEDSEGISPKKTKSA
;
A
#
# COMPACT_ATOMS: atom_id res chain seq x y z
N MET A 1 5.95 -13.88 -13.44
CA MET A 1 6.08 -15.24 -14.01
C MET A 1 5.58 -16.32 -13.06
N LEU A 2 5.08 -17.44 -13.58
CA LEU A 2 4.70 -18.63 -12.82
C LEU A 2 5.47 -19.84 -13.37
N ILE A 3 6.18 -20.55 -12.49
CA ILE A 3 7.13 -21.59 -12.86
C ILE A 3 6.70 -22.91 -12.24
N LYS A 4 6.60 -23.94 -13.09
CA LYS A 4 6.38 -25.31 -12.66
C LYS A 4 7.71 -25.98 -12.31
N GLY A 5 7.89 -26.38 -11.06
CA GLY A 5 9.04 -27.16 -10.62
C GLY A 5 9.03 -28.61 -11.12
N GLY A 6 10.19 -29.26 -11.08
CA GLY A 6 10.39 -30.65 -11.52
C GLY A 6 9.37 -31.65 -10.96
N ASN A 7 9.13 -31.55 -9.66
CA ASN A 7 8.28 -32.49 -8.92
C ASN A 7 6.86 -31.97 -8.68
N ALA A 8 6.42 -30.90 -9.37
CA ALA A 8 5.09 -30.34 -9.16
C ALA A 8 3.97 -31.35 -9.49
N ASN A 9 3.07 -31.58 -8.53
CA ASN A 9 1.92 -32.47 -8.66
C ASN A 9 0.71 -31.76 -9.32
N LEU A 10 -0.41 -32.48 -9.44
CA LEU A 10 -1.64 -31.96 -10.05
C LEU A 10 -2.22 -30.79 -9.26
N THR A 11 -2.28 -30.88 -7.93
CA THR A 11 -2.78 -29.80 -7.05
C THR A 11 -2.01 -28.51 -7.27
N VAL A 12 -0.68 -28.55 -7.16
CA VAL A 12 0.19 -27.37 -7.36
C VAL A 12 0.08 -26.84 -8.80
N THR A 13 -0.01 -27.74 -9.79
CA THR A 13 -0.22 -27.32 -11.18
C THR A 13 -1.57 -26.63 -11.37
N GLY A 14 -2.62 -27.10 -10.66
CA GLY A 14 -3.94 -26.49 -10.64
C GLY A 14 -3.90 -25.08 -10.05
N VAL A 15 -3.26 -24.91 -8.89
CA VAL A 15 -3.05 -23.60 -8.26
C VAL A 15 -2.33 -22.64 -9.20
N LEU A 16 -1.22 -23.06 -9.82
CA LEU A 16 -0.49 -22.21 -10.77
C LEU A 16 -1.36 -21.78 -11.97
N LYS A 17 -2.25 -22.64 -12.45
CA LYS A 17 -3.18 -22.31 -13.55
C LYS A 17 -4.26 -21.32 -13.10
N ASP A 18 -4.83 -21.51 -11.92
CA ASP A 18 -5.90 -20.67 -11.41
C ASP A 18 -5.37 -19.27 -11.02
N ILE A 19 -4.20 -19.19 -10.39
CA ILE A 19 -3.52 -17.92 -10.13
C ILE A 19 -3.11 -17.23 -11.45
N TYR A 20 -2.64 -17.99 -12.44
CA TYR A 20 -2.35 -17.43 -13.77
C TYR A 20 -3.60 -16.80 -14.39
N ALA A 21 -4.77 -17.46 -14.30
CA ALA A 21 -6.03 -16.91 -14.79
C ALA A 21 -6.41 -15.59 -14.11
N LEU A 22 -6.25 -15.50 -12.78
CA LEU A 22 -6.49 -14.26 -12.02
C LEU A 22 -5.54 -13.13 -12.40
N LYS A 23 -4.30 -13.44 -12.78
CA LYS A 23 -3.24 -12.45 -13.04
C LYS A 23 -3.16 -12.01 -14.51
N LYS A 24 -3.91 -12.65 -15.42
CA LYS A 24 -3.99 -12.21 -16.81
C LYS A 24 -4.47 -10.74 -16.90
N PRO A 25 -3.94 -9.96 -17.86
CA PRO A 25 -2.95 -10.33 -18.88
C PRO A 25 -1.49 -10.25 -18.41
N PHE A 26 -1.23 -9.77 -17.19
CA PHE A 26 0.12 -9.47 -16.69
C PHE A 26 0.82 -10.68 -16.05
N ALA A 27 0.75 -11.84 -16.73
CA ALA A 27 1.37 -13.07 -16.26
C ALA A 27 1.95 -13.89 -17.40
N VAL A 28 3.05 -14.58 -17.12
CA VAL A 28 3.69 -15.57 -18.01
C VAL A 28 3.76 -16.89 -17.27
N LEU A 29 3.19 -17.96 -17.85
CA LEU A 29 3.20 -19.30 -17.27
C LEU A 29 4.16 -20.22 -18.05
N TYR A 30 5.18 -20.75 -17.36
CA TYR A 30 6.09 -21.74 -17.92
C TYR A 30 5.47 -23.13 -17.88
N LYS A 31 5.21 -23.70 -19.06
CA LYS A 31 4.58 -25.03 -19.20
C LYS A 31 5.52 -26.18 -18.88
N LYS A 32 6.81 -26.05 -19.24
CA LYS A 32 7.83 -27.08 -19.00
C LYS A 32 8.18 -27.13 -17.51
N LYS A 33 8.54 -28.33 -17.04
CA LYS A 33 9.06 -28.55 -15.68
C LYS A 33 10.50 -28.04 -15.61
N ASN A 34 10.82 -27.29 -14.56
CA ASN A 34 12.16 -26.76 -14.32
C ASN A 34 12.70 -27.36 -13.02
N ILE A 35 13.85 -28.00 -13.09
CA ILE A 35 14.51 -28.61 -11.93
C ILE A 35 15.33 -27.51 -11.26
N THR A 36 14.67 -26.69 -10.45
CA THR A 36 15.31 -25.63 -9.69
C THR A 36 14.92 -25.75 -8.23
N ARG A 37 15.83 -25.32 -7.34
CA ARG A 37 15.62 -25.31 -5.90
C ARG A 37 15.88 -23.89 -5.39
N PRO A 38 14.85 -23.02 -5.38
CA PRO A 38 15.01 -21.59 -5.13
C PRO A 38 15.78 -21.19 -3.86
N PHE A 39 15.66 -22.00 -2.79
CA PHE A 39 16.35 -21.75 -1.52
C PHE A 39 17.80 -22.26 -1.49
N GLU A 40 18.23 -23.05 -2.47
CA GLU A 40 19.60 -23.55 -2.58
C GLU A 40 20.37 -22.76 -3.64
N ASP A 41 19.73 -22.48 -4.79
CA ASP A 41 20.28 -21.69 -5.88
C ASP A 41 19.21 -20.78 -6.49
N GLN A 42 19.51 -19.48 -6.50
CA GLN A 42 18.64 -18.40 -6.98
C GLN A 42 18.95 -18.02 -8.43
N THR A 43 20.12 -18.36 -8.97
CA THR A 43 20.61 -17.91 -10.29
C THR A 43 19.65 -18.28 -11.43
N SER A 44 19.05 -19.47 -11.34
CA SER A 44 18.06 -19.93 -12.32
C SER A 44 16.82 -19.03 -12.35
N LEU A 45 16.35 -18.55 -11.19
CA LEU A 45 15.20 -17.64 -11.11
C LEU A 45 15.55 -16.25 -11.65
N GLU A 46 16.75 -15.76 -11.34
CA GLU A 46 17.26 -14.49 -11.87
C GLU A 46 17.39 -14.54 -13.40
N PHE A 47 17.87 -15.65 -13.96
CA PHE A 47 17.93 -15.87 -15.40
C PHE A 47 16.53 -15.82 -16.04
N PHE A 48 15.53 -16.50 -15.45
CA PHE A 48 14.16 -16.43 -15.95
C PHE A 48 13.58 -15.01 -15.83
N SER A 49 13.88 -14.30 -14.75
CA SER A 49 13.46 -12.92 -14.53
C SER A 49 14.01 -11.99 -15.61
N LYS A 50 15.33 -12.05 -15.88
CA LYS A 50 15.98 -11.28 -16.97
C LYS A 50 15.40 -11.61 -18.34
N LYS A 51 15.16 -12.90 -18.61
CA LYS A 51 14.67 -13.36 -19.91
C LYS A 51 13.20 -12.99 -20.18
N SER A 52 12.36 -12.98 -19.15
CA SER A 52 10.92 -12.71 -19.28
C SER A 52 10.49 -11.33 -18.80
N ASP A 53 11.46 -10.51 -18.41
CA ASP A 53 11.26 -9.19 -17.80
C ASP A 53 10.20 -9.21 -16.68
N CYS A 54 10.32 -10.19 -15.78
CA CYS A 54 9.34 -10.43 -14.72
C CYS A 54 9.93 -10.13 -13.35
N SER A 55 9.42 -9.12 -12.65
CA SER A 55 9.80 -8.78 -11.28
C SER A 55 9.19 -9.68 -10.21
N LEU A 56 8.04 -10.30 -10.49
CA LEU A 56 7.34 -11.17 -9.54
C LEU A 56 7.35 -12.61 -10.02
N PHE A 57 7.52 -13.56 -9.11
CA PHE A 57 7.48 -14.97 -9.44
C PHE A 57 6.69 -15.82 -8.44
N MET A 58 6.17 -16.92 -8.96
CA MET A 58 5.55 -17.98 -8.18
C MET A 58 6.09 -19.33 -8.67
N PHE A 59 6.68 -20.12 -7.78
CA PHE A 59 7.27 -21.41 -8.09
C PHE A 59 6.55 -22.54 -7.36
N GLY A 60 6.02 -23.50 -8.10
CA GLY A 60 5.32 -24.66 -7.54
C GLY A 60 6.19 -25.90 -7.48
N SER A 61 6.24 -26.59 -6.35
CA SER A 61 6.96 -27.85 -6.16
C SER A 61 6.22 -28.79 -5.20
N HIS A 62 6.62 -30.06 -5.15
CA HIS A 62 6.07 -31.02 -4.21
C HIS A 62 7.15 -32.05 -3.84
N ASN A 63 7.28 -32.39 -2.56
CA ASN A 63 8.10 -33.50 -2.07
C ASN A 63 7.57 -33.99 -0.71
N LYS A 64 8.08 -35.13 -0.21
CA LYS A 64 7.61 -35.73 1.06
C LYS A 64 7.79 -34.80 2.28
N LYS A 65 8.90 -34.05 2.34
CA LYS A 65 9.20 -33.13 3.45
C LYS A 65 8.34 -31.85 3.40
N ARG A 66 7.96 -31.42 2.19
CA ARG A 66 7.24 -30.19 1.87
C ARG A 66 6.19 -30.51 0.81
N PRO A 67 5.07 -31.14 1.21
CA PRO A 67 3.98 -31.41 0.29
C PRO A 67 3.36 -30.08 -0.17
N ASN A 68 2.87 -30.08 -1.42
CA ASN A 68 2.13 -29.00 -2.08
C ASN A 68 2.71 -27.62 -1.83
N ASN A 69 3.94 -27.41 -2.28
CA ASN A 69 4.74 -26.28 -1.91
C ASN A 69 4.66 -25.17 -2.96
N LEU A 70 4.39 -23.95 -2.51
CA LEU A 70 4.31 -22.75 -3.33
C LEU A 70 5.33 -21.74 -2.80
N ILE A 71 6.23 -21.25 -3.64
CA ILE A 71 7.16 -20.19 -3.28
C ILE A 71 6.72 -18.95 -4.03
N ILE A 72 6.48 -17.85 -3.32
CA ILE A 72 6.19 -16.55 -3.92
C ILE A 72 7.36 -15.63 -3.60
N GLY A 73 7.78 -14.84 -4.58
CA GLY A 73 8.84 -13.88 -4.37
C GLY A 73 8.81 -12.71 -5.32
N CYS A 74 9.59 -11.70 -4.96
CA CYS A 74 9.83 -10.52 -5.78
C CYS A 74 11.32 -10.37 -6.06
N MET A 75 11.59 -9.68 -7.15
CA MET A 75 12.92 -9.37 -7.65
C MET A 75 13.13 -7.86 -7.58
N PHE A 76 14.37 -7.46 -7.31
CA PHE A 76 14.84 -6.09 -7.43
C PHE A 76 16.08 -6.09 -8.33
N ASP A 77 16.02 -5.36 -9.44
CA ASP A 77 17.07 -5.37 -10.47
C ASP A 77 17.44 -6.79 -10.94
N TYR A 78 16.41 -7.61 -11.18
CA TYR A 78 16.52 -9.02 -11.56
C TYR A 78 17.22 -9.95 -10.54
N HIS A 79 17.54 -9.46 -9.36
CA HIS A 79 18.02 -10.25 -8.23
C HIS A 79 16.89 -10.53 -7.25
N VAL A 80 16.93 -11.67 -6.58
CA VAL A 80 15.90 -12.02 -5.60
C VAL A 80 15.93 -11.04 -4.43
N LEU A 81 14.80 -10.40 -4.14
CA LEU A 81 14.64 -9.55 -2.97
C LEU A 81 14.06 -10.37 -1.81
N ASP A 82 12.80 -10.77 -1.91
CA ASP A 82 12.12 -11.59 -0.91
C ASP A 82 11.60 -12.88 -1.53
N MET A 83 11.69 -13.98 -0.77
CA MET A 83 11.02 -15.24 -1.08
C MET A 83 10.34 -15.81 0.16
N ILE A 84 9.10 -16.24 0.00
CA ILE A 84 8.32 -16.85 1.08
C ILE A 84 7.74 -18.17 0.57
N GLU A 85 7.99 -19.22 1.33
CA GLU A 85 7.48 -20.56 1.08
C GLU A 85 6.15 -20.77 1.81
N LEU A 86 5.15 -21.22 1.08
CA LEU A 86 3.78 -21.44 1.52
C LEU A 86 3.38 -22.88 1.19
N GLY A 87 3.04 -23.65 2.22
CA GLY A 87 2.46 -24.98 2.07
C GLY A 87 0.96 -24.90 1.84
N ILE A 88 0.46 -25.54 0.78
CA ILE A 88 -0.97 -25.63 0.50
C ILE A 88 -1.55 -26.85 1.24
N GLU A 89 -2.39 -26.60 2.24
CA GLU A 89 -3.13 -27.65 2.96
C GLU A 89 -4.41 -28.03 2.20
N LYS A 90 -5.18 -27.03 1.78
CA LYS A 90 -6.44 -27.20 1.06
C LYS A 90 -6.48 -26.32 -0.17
N PHE A 91 -7.01 -26.87 -1.26
CA PHE A 91 -7.22 -26.16 -2.52
C PHE A 91 -8.57 -26.54 -3.10
N VAL A 92 -9.36 -25.52 -3.44
CA VAL A 92 -10.59 -25.64 -4.24
C VAL A 92 -10.38 -24.82 -5.50
N SER A 93 -10.49 -25.47 -6.66
CA SER A 93 -10.21 -24.84 -7.94
C SER A 93 -11.34 -23.90 -8.37
N LEU A 94 -11.00 -22.90 -9.19
CA LEU A 94 -11.95 -22.09 -9.95
C LEU A 94 -13.00 -22.94 -10.69
N LYS A 95 -12.60 -24.12 -11.18
CA LYS A 95 -13.47 -25.02 -11.96
C LYS A 95 -14.49 -25.79 -11.12
N GLU A 96 -14.20 -26.02 -9.85
CA GLU A 96 -15.06 -26.81 -8.97
C GLU A 96 -16.27 -26.00 -8.49
N ILE A 97 -16.10 -24.68 -8.37
CA ILE A 97 -17.15 -23.76 -7.96
C ILE A 97 -17.97 -23.35 -9.19
N LYS A 98 -19.23 -23.81 -9.27
CA LYS A 98 -20.14 -23.64 -10.42
C LYS A 98 -20.78 -22.24 -10.53
N ASN A 99 -20.08 -21.21 -10.06
CA ASN A 99 -20.57 -19.83 -10.02
C ASN A 99 -20.02 -18.98 -11.16
N SER A 100 -20.72 -17.88 -11.44
CA SER A 100 -20.30 -16.92 -12.47
C SER A 100 -18.93 -16.32 -12.12
N LYS A 101 -18.00 -16.29 -13.08
CA LYS A 101 -16.65 -15.77 -12.87
C LYS A 101 -16.56 -14.28 -13.21
N CYS A 102 -15.48 -13.63 -12.78
CA CYS A 102 -15.14 -12.27 -13.17
C CYS A 102 -14.44 -12.27 -14.55
N PRO A 103 -14.60 -11.19 -15.34
CA PRO A 103 -13.84 -10.99 -16.56
C PRO A 103 -12.32 -11.00 -16.33
N GLU A 104 -11.55 -11.44 -17.34
CA GLU A 104 -10.09 -11.38 -17.28
C GLU A 104 -9.61 -9.92 -17.21
N GLY A 105 -8.58 -9.64 -16.42
CA GLY A 105 -8.01 -8.29 -16.27
C GLY A 105 -8.77 -7.36 -15.33
N THR A 106 -9.84 -7.83 -14.67
CA THR A 106 -10.50 -7.06 -13.60
C THR A 106 -9.54 -6.78 -12.45
N LYS A 107 -9.49 -5.52 -12.02
CA LYS A 107 -8.65 -5.10 -10.89
C LYS A 107 -9.30 -5.61 -9.58
N PRO A 108 -8.63 -6.50 -8.83
CA PRO A 108 -9.21 -7.02 -7.59
C PRO A 108 -9.14 -5.96 -6.48
N MET A 109 -10.15 -5.98 -5.63
CA MET A 109 -10.10 -5.37 -4.30
C MET A 109 -9.41 -6.34 -3.34
N LEU A 110 -8.45 -5.86 -2.55
CA LEU A 110 -7.72 -6.69 -1.61
C LEU A 110 -8.16 -6.37 -0.18
N ILE A 111 -8.54 -7.40 0.56
CA ILE A 111 -8.91 -7.31 1.98
C ILE A 111 -7.92 -8.18 2.75
N PHE A 112 -7.32 -7.62 3.79
CA PHE A 112 -6.45 -8.34 4.72
C PHE A 112 -7.10 -8.29 6.11
N ALA A 113 -7.36 -9.45 6.69
CA ALA A 113 -7.92 -9.61 8.01
C ALA A 113 -6.98 -10.42 8.91
N GLY A 114 -6.90 -10.05 10.18
CA GLY A 114 -6.05 -10.70 11.19
C GLY A 114 -4.84 -9.86 11.58
N ASP A 115 -4.64 -9.70 12.88
CA ASP A 115 -3.63 -8.81 13.48
C ASP A 115 -2.19 -9.29 13.21
N MET A 116 -2.03 -10.58 12.91
CA MET A 116 -0.75 -11.20 12.54
C MET A 116 -0.05 -10.46 11.41
N PHE A 117 -0.81 -9.89 10.46
CA PHE A 117 -0.29 -9.13 9.34
C PHE A 117 0.42 -7.83 9.72
N ASP A 118 0.14 -7.28 10.89
CA ASP A 118 0.73 -6.03 11.37
C ASP A 118 1.70 -6.26 12.53
N LEU A 119 1.53 -7.35 13.29
CA LEU A 119 2.38 -7.72 14.43
C LEU A 119 3.69 -8.41 14.03
N SER A 120 3.64 -9.36 13.08
CA SER A 120 4.83 -10.13 12.67
C SER A 120 5.47 -9.55 11.42
N GLU A 121 6.78 -9.40 11.44
CA GLU A 121 7.54 -8.90 10.29
C GLU A 121 7.41 -9.79 9.05
N GLU A 122 7.44 -11.11 9.22
CA GLU A 122 7.31 -12.06 8.12
C GLU A 122 5.94 -11.93 7.43
N TYR A 123 4.88 -11.80 8.22
CA TYR A 123 3.52 -11.60 7.71
C TYR A 123 3.33 -10.22 7.10
N ARG A 124 4.00 -9.17 7.64
CA ARG A 124 4.01 -7.83 7.05
C ARG A 124 4.68 -7.84 5.67
N ARG A 125 5.80 -8.55 5.52
CA ARG A 125 6.48 -8.74 4.23
C ARG A 125 5.63 -9.55 3.27
N LEU A 126 4.98 -10.60 3.75
CA LEU A 126 4.03 -11.37 2.95
C LEU A 126 2.83 -10.54 2.50
N LYS A 127 2.24 -9.73 3.37
CA LYS A 127 1.16 -8.77 3.04
C LYS A 127 1.61 -7.83 1.92
N SER A 128 2.80 -7.24 2.04
CA SER A 128 3.38 -6.38 1.01
C SER A 128 3.56 -7.12 -0.31
N LEU A 129 4.08 -8.35 -0.28
CA LEU A 129 4.29 -9.18 -1.45
C LEU A 129 2.97 -9.55 -2.13
N LEU A 130 1.94 -9.94 -1.37
CA LEU A 130 0.61 -10.28 -1.88
C LEU A 130 -0.10 -9.05 -2.48
N ILE A 131 0.04 -7.88 -1.85
CA ILE A 131 -0.46 -6.61 -2.40
C ILE A 131 0.18 -6.38 -3.77
N ASP A 132 1.51 -6.44 -3.87
CA ASP A 132 2.18 -6.22 -5.14
C ASP A 132 1.85 -7.28 -6.19
N PHE A 133 1.68 -8.53 -5.75
CA PHE A 133 1.30 -9.65 -6.59
C PHE A 133 -0.10 -9.52 -7.20
N PHE A 134 -1.09 -9.01 -6.46
CA PHE A 134 -2.48 -8.99 -6.93
C PHE A 134 -3.04 -7.62 -7.31
N ARG A 135 -2.42 -6.50 -6.90
CA ARG A 135 -2.98 -5.13 -7.09
C ARG A 135 -3.29 -4.74 -8.55
N GLY A 136 -2.56 -5.26 -9.52
CA GLY A 136 -2.64 -4.83 -10.92
C GLY A 136 -2.22 -3.36 -11.14
N PRO A 137 -2.67 -2.71 -12.24
CA PRO A 137 -2.22 -1.36 -12.59
C PRO A 137 -2.69 -0.30 -11.59
N THR A 138 -1.89 0.77 -11.45
CA THR A 138 -2.28 1.95 -10.67
C THR A 138 -3.11 2.86 -11.55
N VAL A 139 -4.35 3.13 -11.15
CA VAL A 139 -5.30 3.94 -11.92
C VAL A 139 -5.78 5.13 -11.08
N PRO A 140 -5.93 6.33 -11.65
CA PRO A 140 -6.39 7.51 -10.93
C PRO A 140 -7.90 7.47 -10.65
N TYR A 141 -8.67 6.77 -11.49
CA TYR A 141 -10.12 6.66 -11.39
C TYR A 141 -10.55 5.20 -11.56
N VAL A 142 -11.64 4.83 -10.88
CA VAL A 142 -12.20 3.47 -10.92
C VAL A 142 -13.67 3.57 -11.29
N ARG A 143 -14.12 2.70 -12.20
CA ARG A 143 -15.52 2.54 -12.55
C ARG A 143 -16.21 1.66 -11.49
N LEU A 144 -17.36 2.08 -10.98
CA LEU A 144 -18.11 1.32 -9.97
C LEU A 144 -18.51 -0.08 -10.46
N ALA A 145 -18.94 -0.20 -11.72
CA ALA A 145 -19.22 -1.50 -12.34
C ALA A 145 -17.96 -2.38 -12.56
N GLY A 146 -16.75 -1.84 -12.39
CA GLY A 146 -15.51 -2.62 -12.45
C GLY A 146 -15.10 -3.22 -11.10
N LEU A 147 -15.84 -2.92 -10.02
CA LEU A 147 -15.58 -3.46 -8.68
C LEU A 147 -16.26 -4.81 -8.49
N GLU A 148 -15.87 -5.79 -9.30
CA GLU A 148 -16.54 -7.11 -9.34
C GLU A 148 -15.80 -8.20 -8.56
N HIS A 149 -14.51 -8.01 -8.25
CA HIS A 149 -13.66 -9.07 -7.70
C HIS A 149 -13.02 -8.64 -6.38
N VAL A 150 -13.15 -9.48 -5.34
CA VAL A 150 -12.52 -9.31 -4.03
C VAL A 150 -11.61 -10.51 -3.75
N LEU A 151 -10.35 -10.25 -3.43
CA LEU A 151 -9.45 -11.23 -2.81
C LEU A 151 -9.35 -10.92 -1.33
N HIS A 152 -9.76 -11.88 -0.51
CA HIS A 152 -9.72 -11.79 0.93
C HIS A 152 -8.63 -12.72 1.46
N PHE A 153 -7.68 -12.14 2.20
CA PHE A 153 -6.63 -12.84 2.90
C PHE A 153 -6.89 -12.74 4.40
N THR A 154 -7.07 -13.88 5.06
CA THR A 154 -7.28 -13.94 6.52
C THR A 154 -6.13 -14.71 7.15
N ALA A 155 -5.44 -14.09 8.11
CA ALA A 155 -4.43 -14.76 8.92
C ALA A 155 -5.04 -15.13 10.28
N LEU A 156 -5.14 -16.43 10.56
CA LEU A 156 -5.70 -16.98 11.80
C LEU A 156 -4.96 -18.27 12.17
N ASP A 157 -4.58 -18.43 13.45
CA ASP A 157 -3.93 -19.63 13.99
C ASP A 157 -2.71 -20.12 13.18
N GLY A 158 -1.88 -19.18 12.71
CA GLY A 158 -0.69 -19.48 11.89
C GLY A 158 -1.00 -19.89 10.45
N LYS A 159 -2.27 -19.96 10.05
CA LYS A 159 -2.72 -20.24 8.69
C LYS A 159 -3.14 -18.97 7.98
N ILE A 160 -3.02 -18.98 6.66
CA ILE A 160 -3.40 -17.90 5.77
C ILE A 160 -4.43 -18.43 4.79
N TYR A 161 -5.64 -17.93 4.91
CA TYR A 161 -6.75 -18.25 4.05
C TYR A 161 -6.81 -17.25 2.92
N MET A 162 -6.64 -17.70 1.69
CA MET A 162 -6.96 -16.91 0.50
C MET A 162 -8.33 -17.35 -0.01
N ARG A 163 -9.24 -16.39 -0.14
CA ARG A 163 -10.58 -16.56 -0.69
C ARG A 163 -10.82 -15.53 -1.77
N SER A 164 -11.61 -15.90 -2.76
CA SER A 164 -11.84 -15.08 -3.94
C SER A 164 -13.34 -15.02 -4.19
N TYR A 165 -13.89 -13.82 -4.09
CA TYR A 165 -15.33 -13.57 -4.15
C TYR A 165 -15.66 -12.66 -5.33
N LYS A 166 -16.81 -12.96 -5.95
CA LYS A 166 -17.47 -12.06 -6.88
C LYS A 166 -18.44 -11.15 -6.11
N VAL A 167 -18.43 -9.87 -6.44
CA VAL A 167 -19.28 -8.85 -5.84
C VAL A 167 -20.58 -8.72 -6.63
N LEU A 168 -21.69 -8.83 -5.92
CA LEU A 168 -23.04 -8.61 -6.44
C LEU A 168 -23.61 -7.34 -5.83
N LEU A 169 -23.97 -6.38 -6.69
CA LEU A 169 -24.57 -5.11 -6.28
C LEU A 169 -26.10 -5.25 -6.39
N LYS A 170 -26.78 -5.39 -5.24
CA LYS A 170 -28.24 -5.46 -5.15
C LYS A 170 -28.86 -4.09 -4.86
N LYS A 171 -30.10 -3.91 -5.30
CA LYS A 171 -30.89 -2.70 -4.99
C LYS A 171 -31.16 -2.63 -3.47
N SER A 172 -30.92 -1.45 -2.89
CA SER A 172 -31.02 -1.19 -1.44
C SER A 172 -32.03 -0.09 -1.08
N GLY A 173 -32.60 0.61 -2.08
CA GLY A 173 -33.46 1.78 -1.86
C GLY A 173 -32.72 3.09 -1.53
N CYS A 174 -31.40 3.06 -1.36
CA CYS A 174 -30.54 4.22 -1.15
C CYS A 174 -29.51 4.37 -2.28
N LYS A 175 -28.74 5.47 -2.27
CA LYS A 175 -27.65 5.71 -3.24
C LYS A 175 -26.55 4.64 -3.18
N ILE A 176 -26.36 3.98 -2.02
CA ILE A 176 -25.34 2.96 -1.80
C ILE A 176 -25.97 1.58 -2.03
N PRO A 177 -25.47 0.76 -2.97
CA PRO A 177 -26.03 -0.57 -3.22
C PRO A 177 -25.78 -1.53 -2.06
N ARG A 178 -26.66 -2.53 -1.90
CA ARG A 178 -26.42 -3.63 -0.96
C ARG A 178 -25.43 -4.61 -1.58
N ILE A 179 -24.33 -4.84 -0.89
CA ILE A 179 -23.25 -5.71 -1.37
C ILE A 179 -23.50 -7.13 -0.89
N GLU A 180 -23.48 -8.09 -1.81
CA GLU A 180 -23.40 -9.51 -1.51
C GLU A 180 -22.18 -10.12 -2.19
N LEU A 181 -21.64 -11.18 -1.58
CA LEU A 181 -20.45 -11.87 -2.06
C LEU A 181 -20.81 -13.30 -2.45
N GLU A 182 -20.42 -13.69 -3.64
CA GLU A 182 -20.55 -15.05 -4.16
C GLU A 182 -19.15 -15.68 -4.25
N ASP A 183 -18.96 -16.90 -3.74
CA ASP A 183 -17.66 -17.57 -3.85
C ASP A 183 -17.35 -17.86 -5.32
N MET A 184 -16.16 -17.45 -5.77
CA MET A 184 -15.68 -17.64 -7.13
C MET A 184 -14.53 -18.66 -7.18
N GLY A 185 -13.74 -18.76 -6.10
CA GLY A 185 -12.44 -19.43 -6.09
C GLY A 185 -11.34 -18.64 -6.82
N PRO A 186 -10.08 -19.14 -6.80
CA PRO A 186 -9.62 -20.31 -6.08
C PRO A 186 -9.59 -20.04 -4.55
N SER A 187 -9.86 -21.09 -3.78
CA SER A 187 -9.78 -21.03 -2.32
C SER A 187 -8.60 -21.86 -1.84
N LEU A 188 -7.69 -21.23 -1.10
CA LEU A 188 -6.43 -21.82 -0.66
C LEU A 188 -6.25 -21.65 0.85
N ASP A 189 -5.81 -22.72 1.50
CA ASP A 189 -5.38 -22.71 2.90
C ASP A 189 -3.87 -22.89 2.89
N LEU A 190 -3.16 -21.86 3.35
CA LEU A 190 -1.72 -21.74 3.23
C LEU A 190 -1.07 -21.72 4.61
N VAL A 191 0.06 -22.39 4.74
CA VAL A 191 0.90 -22.37 5.95
C VAL A 191 2.27 -21.82 5.58
N MET A 192 2.72 -20.80 6.30
CA MET A 192 4.05 -20.22 6.09
C MET A 192 5.14 -21.21 6.52
N ARG A 193 6.19 -21.32 5.71
CA ARG A 193 7.33 -22.22 5.94
C ARG A 193 8.62 -21.40 5.98
N ARG A 194 9.56 -21.65 5.07
CA ARG A 194 10.82 -20.88 5.00
C ARG A 194 10.58 -19.48 4.45
N THR A 195 11.32 -18.53 5.01
CA THR A 195 11.40 -17.15 4.56
C THR A 195 12.85 -16.85 4.15
N HIS A 196 13.02 -16.06 3.10
CA HIS A 196 14.28 -15.44 2.72
C HIS A 196 13.95 -13.97 2.51
N LEU A 197 14.24 -13.15 3.51
CA LEU A 197 13.96 -11.72 3.48
C LEU A 197 15.24 -10.95 3.15
N ALA A 198 15.12 -9.93 2.31
CA ALA A 198 16.21 -9.01 2.03
C ALA A 198 16.65 -8.27 3.31
N SER A 199 17.92 -7.88 3.37
CA SER A 199 18.42 -6.98 4.41
C SER A 199 17.68 -5.64 4.40
N ASP A 200 17.64 -4.98 5.56
CA ASP A 200 16.94 -3.70 5.72
C ASP A 200 17.45 -2.62 4.75
N ASP A 201 18.75 -2.61 4.47
CA ASP A 201 19.35 -1.61 3.58
C ASP A 201 18.95 -1.86 2.12
N LEU A 202 18.95 -3.12 1.68
CA LEU A 202 18.50 -3.49 0.35
C LEU A 202 17.00 -3.21 0.18
N TYR A 203 16.20 -3.49 1.21
CA TYR A 203 14.78 -3.18 1.20
C TYR A 203 14.48 -1.68 1.19
N LYS A 204 15.21 -0.87 1.97
CA LYS A 204 15.09 0.60 1.90
C LYS A 204 15.47 1.13 0.52
N LEU A 205 16.50 0.54 -0.09
CA LEU A 205 16.95 0.90 -1.43
C LEU A 205 15.88 0.59 -2.48
N SER A 206 15.22 -0.57 -2.40
CA SER A 206 14.16 -0.96 -3.34
C SER A 206 12.90 -0.08 -3.23
N LEU A 207 12.64 0.50 -2.05
CA LEU A 207 11.53 1.43 -1.81
C LEU A 207 11.83 2.90 -2.19
N LYS A 208 13.05 3.20 -2.64
CA LYS A 208 13.47 4.57 -2.95
C LYS A 208 12.74 5.12 -4.18
N GLN A 209 11.92 6.14 -3.98
CA GLN A 209 11.26 6.84 -5.08
C GLN A 209 12.15 7.94 -5.70
N PRO A 210 12.16 8.10 -7.03
CA PRO A 210 12.87 9.19 -7.70
C PRO A 210 12.45 10.58 -7.20
N LYS A 211 13.42 11.48 -7.03
CA LYS A 211 13.17 12.85 -6.54
C LYS A 211 12.25 13.65 -7.46
N ALA A 212 12.23 13.37 -8.76
CA ALA A 212 11.36 14.02 -9.73
C ALA A 212 9.87 13.74 -9.48
N LEU A 213 9.53 12.51 -9.05
CA LEU A 213 8.16 12.10 -8.72
C LEU A 213 7.69 12.62 -7.36
N LYS A 214 8.62 13.01 -6.47
CA LYS A 214 8.35 13.65 -5.18
C LYS A 214 8.79 15.13 -5.18
N PRO A 215 8.04 16.03 -5.85
CA PRO A 215 8.35 17.45 -5.77
C PRO A 215 8.26 17.92 -4.32
N LYS A 216 9.39 18.38 -3.76
CA LYS A 216 9.40 18.95 -2.41
C LYS A 216 8.60 20.24 -2.43
N LYS A 217 7.62 20.35 -1.54
CA LYS A 217 6.89 21.60 -1.33
C LYS A 217 7.87 22.67 -0.86
N LYS A 218 8.02 23.74 -1.65
CA LYS A 218 8.81 24.91 -1.24
C LYS A 218 7.97 25.72 -0.25
N LYS A 219 8.52 25.96 0.94
CA LYS A 219 7.83 26.75 1.99
C LYS A 219 7.50 28.13 1.45
N ASN A 220 6.35 28.68 1.82
CA ASN A 220 5.86 30.00 1.45
C ASN A 220 5.61 30.23 -0.05
N ILE A 221 5.63 29.18 -0.87
CA ILE A 221 5.28 29.28 -2.29
C ILE A 221 4.07 28.38 -2.54
N SER A 222 2.99 28.95 -3.04
CA SER A 222 1.80 28.23 -3.50
C SER A 222 1.57 28.49 -4.99
N ARG A 223 0.95 27.55 -5.68
CA ARG A 223 0.52 27.72 -7.07
C ARG A 223 -1.00 27.62 -7.11
N ASP A 224 -1.61 28.52 -7.88
CA ASP A 224 -3.03 28.48 -8.15
C ASP A 224 -3.38 27.38 -9.16
N VAL A 225 -4.68 27.10 -9.31
CA VAL A 225 -5.23 26.20 -10.34
C VAL A 225 -4.86 26.67 -11.75
N PHE A 226 -4.73 27.99 -11.94
CA PHE A 226 -4.28 28.62 -13.20
C PHE A 226 -2.76 28.64 -13.38
N GLY A 227 -1.98 28.10 -12.43
CA GLY A 227 -0.51 28.06 -12.52
C GLY A 227 0.22 29.31 -12.02
N THR A 228 -0.51 30.37 -11.62
CA THR A 228 0.09 31.58 -11.03
C THR A 228 0.77 31.24 -9.70
N THR A 229 1.99 31.73 -9.51
CA THR A 229 2.79 31.44 -8.31
C THR A 229 2.65 32.57 -7.30
N TYR A 230 2.18 32.25 -6.10
CA TYR A 230 2.06 33.16 -4.97
C TYR A 230 3.16 32.93 -3.94
N GLY A 231 3.77 34.01 -3.46
CA GLY A 231 4.69 34.01 -2.33
C GLY A 231 3.99 34.52 -1.08
N ARG A 232 3.95 33.74 0.01
CA ARG A 232 3.40 34.18 1.29
C ARG A 232 4.49 34.85 2.13
N ILE A 233 4.33 36.14 2.37
CA ILE A 233 5.17 36.90 3.29
C ILE A 233 4.50 36.87 4.66
N HIS A 234 5.22 36.39 5.68
CA HIS A 234 4.76 36.41 7.06
C HIS A 234 5.33 37.65 7.75
N MET A 235 4.55 38.73 7.77
CA MET A 235 4.93 39.93 8.53
C MET A 235 4.86 39.65 10.03
N LYS A 236 5.89 40.03 10.76
CA LYS A 236 5.86 40.01 12.23
C LYS A 236 4.90 41.09 12.71
N LYS A 237 4.21 40.85 13.83
CA LYS A 237 3.42 41.89 14.51
C LYS A 237 4.37 43.02 14.90
N GLN A 238 4.12 44.23 14.40
CA GLN A 238 4.90 45.41 14.73
C GLN A 238 4.43 45.97 16.08
N ASP A 239 5.33 46.06 17.05
CA ASP A 239 5.08 46.72 18.32
C ASP A 239 5.41 48.22 18.19
N LEU A 240 4.37 49.06 18.26
CA LEU A 240 4.47 50.51 18.17
C LEU A 240 4.61 51.19 19.53
N GLY A 241 4.54 50.44 20.64
CA GLY A 241 4.72 51.02 21.99
C GLY A 241 6.11 51.61 22.22
N LYS A 242 7.11 51.12 21.47
CA LYS A 242 8.49 51.65 21.46
C LYS A 242 8.69 52.82 20.49
N LEU A 243 7.67 53.18 19.71
CA LEU A 243 7.77 54.25 18.73
C LEU A 243 7.63 55.60 19.43
N GLN A 244 8.76 56.21 19.79
CA GLN A 244 8.76 57.59 20.27
C GLN A 244 8.63 58.55 19.09
N THR A 245 7.53 59.30 19.05
CA THR A 245 7.33 60.34 18.03
C THR A 245 8.23 61.55 18.29
N ARG A 246 8.52 62.31 17.22
CA ARG A 246 9.27 63.56 17.35
C ARG A 246 8.48 64.54 18.22
N LYS A 247 9.10 65.00 19.31
CA LYS A 247 8.51 65.97 20.25
C LYS A 247 8.50 67.39 19.67
N MET A 248 7.60 67.63 18.70
CA MET A 248 7.40 68.93 18.07
C MET A 248 6.98 69.99 19.10
N LYS A 249 7.36 71.25 18.88
CA LYS A 249 7.08 72.35 19.81
C LYS A 249 5.58 72.55 20.06
N GLY A 250 4.73 72.31 19.05
CA GLY A 250 3.27 72.41 19.15
C GLY A 250 2.59 71.29 19.94
N LEU A 251 3.25 70.16 20.16
CA LEU A 251 2.74 69.02 20.95
C LEU A 251 3.23 69.04 22.40
N ARG A 252 4.08 70.01 22.76
CA ARG A 252 4.54 70.19 24.13
C ARG A 252 3.46 70.97 24.88
N LYS A 253 2.90 70.37 25.94
CA LYS A 253 1.96 71.05 26.84
C LYS A 253 2.54 72.37 27.31
N ARG A 254 1.74 73.43 27.25
CA ARG A 254 2.13 74.73 27.79
C ARG A 254 2.12 74.66 29.32
N PRO A 255 2.95 75.42 30.04
CA PRO A 255 3.02 75.36 31.50
C PRO A 255 1.66 75.52 32.21
N ALA A 256 0.75 76.31 31.65
CA ALA A 256 -0.58 76.55 32.21
C ALA A 256 -1.50 75.30 32.20
N GLU A 257 -1.33 74.38 31.25
CA GLU A 257 -2.18 73.18 31.09
C GLU A 257 -1.69 72.00 31.95
N ARG A 258 -0.46 72.04 32.47
CA ARG A 258 0.07 70.99 33.36
C ARG A 258 -0.49 71.08 34.77
N ILE A 259 -0.81 72.29 35.22
CA ILE A 259 -1.26 72.56 36.60
C ILE A 259 -2.67 72.00 36.84
N THR A 260 -3.52 71.96 35.80
CA THR A 260 -4.91 71.49 35.91
C THR A 260 -5.07 69.97 35.93
N GLU A 261 -4.11 69.21 35.38
CA GLU A 261 -4.20 67.73 35.35
C GLU A 261 -3.62 67.06 36.59
N ASP A 262 -2.57 67.63 37.20
CA ASP A 262 -1.99 67.10 38.45
C ASP A 262 -2.98 67.18 39.63
N SER A 263 -4.04 68.00 39.53
CA SER A 263 -5.13 68.10 40.50
C SER A 263 -6.30 67.12 40.29
N GLU A 264 -6.46 66.50 39.12
CA GLU A 264 -7.62 65.63 38.82
C GLU A 264 -7.32 64.11 38.86
N GLY A 265 -6.07 63.72 39.16
CA GLY A 265 -5.60 62.33 39.10
C GLY A 265 -5.72 61.50 40.39
N ILE A 266 -6.84 61.51 41.12
CA ILE A 266 -7.08 60.60 42.26
C ILE A 266 -8.14 59.53 41.92
N SER A 267 -7.63 58.35 41.49
CA SER A 267 -8.17 56.97 41.68
C SER A 267 -9.36 56.49 40.79
N PRO A 268 -9.62 55.17 40.57
CA PRO A 268 -9.56 54.08 41.56
C PRO A 268 -8.75 52.81 41.19
N LYS A 269 -8.40 52.07 42.25
CA LYS A 269 -7.81 50.73 42.28
C LYS A 269 -8.57 49.76 41.35
N LYS A 270 -7.86 49.09 40.44
CA LYS A 270 -8.37 47.89 39.74
C LYS A 270 -8.24 46.67 40.64
N THR A 271 -9.38 46.03 40.90
CA THR A 271 -9.56 44.74 41.54
C THR A 271 -8.75 43.66 40.81
N LYS A 272 -8.03 42.81 41.55
CA LYS A 272 -7.48 41.55 41.02
C LYS A 272 -8.63 40.60 40.71
N SER A 273 -8.68 40.09 39.49
CA SER A 273 -9.40 38.85 39.16
C SER A 273 -8.36 37.79 38.79
N ALA A 274 -8.61 36.57 39.27
CA ALA A 274 -7.84 35.35 38.99
C ALA A 274 -7.80 35.01 37.49
#